data_AF-A0A4V5NW04-F1
#
_entry.id   AF-A0A4V5NW04-F1
#
_cell.length_a   1.000
_cell.length_b   1.000
_cell.length_c   1.000
_cell.angle_alpha   90.00
_cell.angle_beta   90.00
_cell.angle_gamma   90.00
#
_symmetry.space_group_name_H-M   'P 1'
#
loop_
_entity.id
_entity.type
_entity.pdbx_description
1 polymer ?
#
loop_
_entity_poly.entity_id
_entity_poly.type
_entity_poly.pdbx_seq_one_letter_code
_entity_poly.pdbx_strand_id
1 'polypeptide(L)' 'MNTWLIVLIIVLGLAIIIGNLSMLQKSARPIRRKSLNELEETLPRAGDKRAQQPRPKK' A
#
# COMPACT_ATOMS: atom_id res chain seq x y z
N MET A 1 12.99 -31.50 32.54
CA MET A 1 13.40 -31.26 31.14
C MET A 1 12.22 -30.90 30.23
N ASN A 2 11.01 -31.39 30.49
CA ASN A 2 9.81 -31.07 29.69
C ASN A 2 9.32 -29.61 29.79
N THR A 3 9.48 -28.96 30.95
CA THR A 3 9.01 -27.57 31.15
C THR A 3 9.69 -26.58 30.20
N TRP A 4 10.98 -26.79 29.93
CA TRP A 4 11.73 -25.93 29.02
C TRP A 4 11.27 -26.08 27.56
N LEU A 5 10.90 -27.29 27.15
CA LEU A 5 10.30 -27.57 25.84
C LEU A 5 8.95 -26.87 25.67
N ILE A 6 8.11 -26.90 26.72
CA ILE A 6 6.80 -26.23 26.73
C ILE A 6 6.96 -24.71 26.59
N VAL A 7 7.91 -24.11 27.32
CA VAL A 7 8.23 -22.68 27.22
C VAL A 7 8.68 -22.32 25.81
N LEU A 8 9.54 -23.14 25.19
CA LEU A 8 10.03 -22.90 23.83
C LEU A 8 8.90 -22.90 22.79
N ILE A 9 7.96 -23.84 22.89
CA ILE A 9 6.79 -23.92 21.99
C ILE A 9 5.90 -22.68 22.13
N ILE A 10 5.65 -22.21 23.36
CA ILE A 10 4.84 -21.01 23.62
C ILE A 10 5.50 -19.77 23.01
N VAL A 11 6.81 -19.60 23.22
CA VAL A 11 7.58 -18.47 22.65
C VAL A 11 7.55 -18.50 21.13
N LEU A 12 7.71 -19.69 20.52
CA LEU A 12 7.67 -19.85 19.07
C LEU A 12 6.28 -19.50 18.50
N GLY A 13 5.21 -19.95 19.15
CA GLY A 13 3.83 -19.59 18.78
C GLY A 13 3.58 -18.09 18.84
N LEU A 14 4.01 -17.43 19.92
CA LEU A 14 3.92 -15.96 20.04
C LEU A 14 4.71 -15.23 18.96
N ALA A 15 5.92 -15.69 18.64
CA ALA A 15 6.75 -15.11 17.59
C ALA A 15 6.09 -15.20 16.20
N ILE A 16 5.43 -16.32 15.88
CA ILE A 16 4.69 -16.49 14.62
C ILE A 16 3.50 -15.53 14.56
N ILE A 17 2.72 -15.43 15.64
CA ILE A 17 1.56 -14.53 15.71
C ILE A 17 2.01 -13.07 15.52
N ILE A 18 3.05 -12.63 16.24
CA ILE A 18 3.60 -11.27 16.14
C ILE A 18 4.19 -11.02 14.74
N GLY A 19 4.93 -11.97 14.18
CA GLY A 19 5.50 -11.88 12.84
C GLY A 19 4.43 -11.72 11.76
N ASN A 20 3.33 -12.46 11.87
CA ASN A 20 2.21 -12.39 10.92
C ASN A 20 1.41 -11.09 11.07
N LEU A 21 1.14 -10.65 12.30
CA LEU A 21 0.49 -9.35 12.58
C LEU A 21 1.32 -8.16 12.06
N SER A 22 2.64 -8.22 12.20
CA SER A 22 3.56 -7.19 11.67
C SER A 22 3.51 -7.12 10.13
N MET A 23 3.35 -8.26 9.45
CA MET A 23 3.18 -8.31 7.99
C MET A 23 1.82 -7.75 7.54
N LEU A 24 0.75 -7.96 8.31
CA LEU A 24 -0.59 -7.50 7.96
C LEU A 24 -0.71 -5.96 7.92
N GLN A 25 0.00 -5.25 8.79
CA GLN A 25 0.02 -3.77 8.80
C GLN A 25 0.70 -3.17 7.56
N LYS A 26 1.61 -3.91 6.90
CA LYS A 26 2.35 -3.41 5.73
C LYS A 26 1.48 -3.32 4.46
N SER A 27 0.35 -4.03 4.43
CA SER A 27 -0.59 -4.11 3.30
C SER A 27 -1.62 -2.98 3.24
N ALA A 28 -1.77 -2.16 4.29
CA ALA A 28 -2.85 -1.17 4.38
C ALA A 28 -2.57 0.14 3.61
N ARG A 29 -1.44 0.24 2.90
CA ARG A 29 -1.13 1.42 2.07
C ARG A 29 -1.71 1.21 0.68
N PRO A 30 -2.47 2.18 0.13
CA PRO A 30 -2.99 2.07 -1.22
C PRO A 30 -1.82 1.90 -2.20
N ILE A 31 -1.87 0.82 -3.01
CA ILE A 31 -0.85 0.52 -4.04
C ILE A 31 -0.66 1.69 -5.00
N ARG A 32 -1.72 2.47 -5.23
CA ARG A 32 -1.68 3.68 -6.04
C ARG A 32 -1.65 4.91 -5.15
N ARG A 33 -0.69 5.79 -5.39
CA ARG A 33 -0.62 7.14 -4.79
C ARG A 33 -1.70 8.08 -5.32
N LYS A 34 -2.26 7.78 -6.49
CA LYS A 34 -3.21 8.61 -7.23
C LYS A 34 -4.47 7.79 -7.56
N SER A 35 -5.65 8.42 -7.50
CA SER A 35 -6.89 7.74 -7.86
C SER A 35 -6.94 7.47 -9.37
N LEU A 36 -7.69 6.44 -9.80
CA LEU A 36 -7.86 6.09 -11.21
C LEU A 36 -8.42 7.24 -12.06
N ASN A 37 -9.20 8.11 -11.42
CA ASN A 37 -9.87 9.24 -12.06
C ASN A 37 -9.03 10.53 -12.02
N GLU A 38 -7.93 10.53 -11.27
CA GLU A 38 -6.99 11.65 -11.20
C GLU A 38 -5.77 11.45 -12.09
N LEU A 39 -5.66 10.33 -12.81
CA LEU A 39 -4.61 10.15 -13.81
C LEU A 39 -4.64 11.36 -14.75
N GLU A 40 -3.49 11.99 -14.95
CA GLU A 40 -3.40 13.14 -15.86
C GLU A 40 -3.89 12.64 -17.22
N GLU A 41 -5.07 13.11 -17.65
CA GLU A 41 -5.66 12.69 -18.91
C GLU A 41 -4.67 13.04 -20.01
N THR A 42 -3.99 12.02 -20.54
CA THR A 42 -2.99 12.17 -21.60
C THR A 42 -3.62 12.59 -22.92
N LEU A 43 -4.95 12.54 -23.00
CA LEU A 43 -5.76 12.95 -24.13
C LEU A 43 -6.81 13.95 -23.66
N PRO A 44 -6.98 15.09 -24.35
CA PRO A 44 -8.02 16.04 -24.01
C PRO A 44 -9.38 15.38 -24.16
N ARG A 45 -10.19 15.40 -23.09
CA ARG A 45 -11.58 14.95 -23.15
C ARG A 45 -12.32 15.70 -24.26
N ALA A 46 -13.02 14.96 -25.11
CA ALA A 46 -13.77 15.55 -26.20
C ALA A 46 -14.74 16.62 -25.66
N GLY A 47 -14.56 17.88 -26.08
CA GLY A 47 -15.34 19.04 -25.63
C GLY A 47 -14.70 19.90 -24.54
N ASP A 48 -13.57 19.48 -23.93
CA ASP A 48 -12.92 20.22 -22.86
C ASP A 48 -11.86 21.20 -23.40
N LYS A 49 -12.25 22.48 -23.56
CA LYS A 49 -11.41 23.52 -24.18
C LYS A 49 -10.19 23.92 -23.33
N ARG A 50 -10.10 23.46 -22.08
CA ARG A 50 -9.00 23.80 -21.14
C ARG A 50 -7.72 23.01 -21.41
N ALA A 51 -7.81 21.80 -21.96
CA ALA A 51 -6.66 20.92 -22.22
C ALA A 51 -5.93 21.24 -23.54
N GLN A 52 -6.46 22.14 -24.38
CA GLN A 52 -5.88 22.51 -25.68
C GLN A 52 -4.97 23.75 -25.62
N GLN A 53 -4.81 24.39 -24.45
CA GLN A 53 -3.88 25.52 -24.32
C GLN A 53 -2.52 25.03 -23.83
N PRO A 54 -1.44 25.16 -24.63
CA PRO A 54 -0.09 24.94 -24.11
C PRO A 54 0.17 25.96 -23.00
N ARG A 55 0.51 25.50 -21.79
CA ARG A 55 0.87 26.40 -20.69
C ARG A 55 2.09 27.23 -21.11
N PRO A 56 2.11 28.55 -20.85
CA PRO A 56 3.29 29.35 -21.14
C PRO A 56 4.47 28.84 -20.32
N LYS A 57 5.58 28.53 -20.99
CA LYS A 57 6.85 28.21 -20.33
C LYS A 57 7.32 29.46 -19.59
N LYS A 58 7.48 29.34 -18.27
CA LYS A 58 8.25 30.27 -17.45
C LYS A 58 9.71 29.87 -17.47
#